data_AF-A0A412DYE3-F1
#
_entry.id   AF-A0A412DYE3-F1
#
_cell.length_a   1.000
_cell.length_b   1.000
_cell.length_c   1.000
_cell.angle_alpha   90.00
_cell.angle_beta   90.00
_cell.angle_gamma   90.00
#
_symmetry.space_group_name_H-M   'P 1'
#
loop_
_entity.id
_entity.type
_entity.pdbx_description
1 polymer ?
#
loop_
_entity_poly.entity_id
_entity_poly.type
_entity_poly.pdbx_seq_one_letter_code
_entity_poly.pdbx_strand_id
1 'polypeptide(L)'
;MKYENVTMKGNANEFRFSLTKEGDRKLVVFGVNPSTANEQIADLTITKVMGFAERNGFDGFIMLNLYPQRCTNPESLDKEIDKELQRKNLEVIRLSVGDMKESIILLGFGDTINLRPYLKRRPKEIIDMLAPNNPQWKM
;
A
#
# COMPACT_ATOMS: atom_id res chain seq x y z
N MET A 1 -18.65 -0.56 -2.80
CA MET A 1 -18.11 -1.21 -1.60
C MET A 1 -18.25 -0.21 -0.45
N LYS A 2 -18.69 -0.63 0.74
CA LYS A 2 -18.76 0.27 1.90
C LYS A 2 -17.40 0.37 2.60
N TYR A 3 -17.13 1.52 3.22
CA TYR A 3 -15.92 1.73 4.01
C TYR A 3 -16.18 1.34 5.47
N GLU A 4 -16.12 0.04 5.73
CA GLU A 4 -16.38 -0.58 7.03
C GLU A 4 -15.47 -1.79 7.21
N ASN A 5 -15.25 -2.23 8.46
CA ASN A 5 -14.33 -3.32 8.79
C ASN A 5 -12.89 -3.03 8.29
N VAL A 6 -12.45 -1.79 8.48
CA VAL A 6 -11.12 -1.33 8.09
C VAL A 6 -10.21 -1.28 9.30
N THR A 7 -9.01 -1.85 9.18
CA THR A 7 -7.96 -1.78 10.19
C THR A 7 -6.74 -1.05 9.63
N MET A 8 -6.01 -0.35 10.49
CA MET A 8 -4.78 0.35 10.12
C MET A 8 -3.63 -0.13 10.99
N LYS A 9 -2.43 -0.24 10.39
CA LYS A 9 -1.18 -0.39 11.13
C LYS A 9 -0.34 0.86 10.93
N GLY A 10 0.00 1.55 12.01
CA GLY A 10 0.83 2.75 12.00
C GLY A 10 0.45 3.75 13.08
N ASN A 11 0.97 4.97 12.96
CA ASN A 11 0.55 6.14 13.70
C ASN A 11 -0.23 7.04 12.73
N ALA A 12 -1.52 7.22 12.99
CA ALA A 12 -2.44 7.94 12.12
C ALA A 12 -1.91 9.30 11.63
N ASN A 13 -1.06 9.98 12.41
CA ASN A 13 -0.60 11.33 12.07
C ASN A 13 0.74 11.39 11.35
N GLU A 14 1.55 10.32 11.40
CA GLU A 14 2.95 10.37 10.96
C GLU A 14 3.30 9.30 9.94
N PHE A 15 2.82 8.07 10.15
CA PHE A 15 3.18 6.94 9.30
C PHE A 15 2.08 5.89 9.25
N ARG A 16 1.87 5.29 8.08
CA ARG A 16 0.92 4.19 7.90
C ARG A 16 1.57 3.09 7.08
N PHE A 17 1.72 1.93 7.71
CA PHE A 17 2.29 0.74 7.08
C PHE A 17 1.24 0.00 6.25
N SER A 18 0.02 -0.12 6.76
CA SER A 18 -1.09 -0.75 6.03
C SER A 18 -2.43 -0.13 6.37
N LEU A 19 -3.37 -0.24 5.42
CA LEU A 19 -4.79 -0.04 5.63
C LEU A 19 -5.53 -1.20 4.97
N THR A 20 -6.25 -1.99 5.75
CA THR A 20 -6.86 -3.22 5.28
C THR A 20 -8.35 -3.16 5.49
N LYS A 21 -9.12 -3.34 4.42
CA LYS A 21 -10.53 -3.69 4.51
C LYS A 21 -10.69 -5.19 4.34
N GLU A 22 -11.28 -5.84 5.33
CA GLU A 22 -11.53 -7.29 5.24
C GLU A 22 -12.57 -7.64 4.16
N GLY A 23 -12.41 -8.87 3.64
CA GLY A 23 -13.17 -9.50 2.56
C GLY A 23 -12.52 -10.84 2.19
N ASP A 24 -13.26 -11.72 1.50
CA ASP A 24 -12.77 -13.03 1.10
C ASP A 24 -11.80 -12.93 -0.09
N ARG A 25 -12.05 -11.98 -1.00
CA ARG A 25 -11.25 -11.71 -2.19
C ARG A 25 -10.72 -10.27 -2.16
N LYS A 26 -9.54 -10.10 -1.54
CA LYS A 26 -8.87 -8.81 -1.37
C LYS A 26 -8.01 -8.42 -2.56
N LEU A 27 -8.12 -7.16 -2.99
CA LEU A 27 -7.15 -6.53 -3.89
C LEU A 27 -5.96 -5.98 -3.09
N VAL A 28 -4.73 -6.32 -3.47
CA VAL A 28 -3.53 -5.69 -2.90
C VAL A 28 -3.16 -4.48 -3.74
N VAL A 29 -2.86 -3.35 -3.12
CA VAL A 29 -2.48 -2.12 -3.81
C VAL A 29 -1.19 -1.56 -3.22
N PHE A 30 -0.23 -1.20 -4.08
CA PHE A 30 0.96 -0.45 -3.70
C PHE A 30 0.89 0.98 -4.23
N GLY A 31 0.71 1.94 -3.33
CA GLY A 31 0.93 3.37 -3.60
C GLY A 31 2.36 3.80 -3.30
N VAL A 32 2.65 5.09 -3.47
CA VAL A 32 3.95 5.68 -3.13
C VAL A 32 4.09 5.84 -1.62
N ASN A 33 3.16 6.58 -1.03
CA ASN A 33 3.12 6.90 0.39
C ASN A 33 1.65 7.13 0.83
N PRO A 34 1.34 6.93 2.12
CA PRO A 34 0.01 7.19 2.66
C PRO A 34 -0.42 8.66 2.54
N SER A 35 -1.69 8.89 2.18
CA SER A 35 -2.37 10.18 2.32
C SER A 35 -3.17 10.23 3.63
N THR A 36 -4.46 10.55 3.62
CA THR A 36 -5.20 10.92 4.84
C THR A 36 -6.10 9.83 5.41
N ALA A 37 -6.31 8.71 4.70
CA ALA A 37 -7.19 7.66 5.17
C ALA A 37 -6.69 6.92 6.43
N ASN A 38 -7.62 6.61 7.35
CA ASN A 38 -7.43 5.84 8.58
C ASN A 38 -8.58 4.81 8.75
N GLU A 39 -8.71 4.10 9.88
CA GLU A 39 -9.77 3.07 10.03
C GLU A 39 -11.20 3.61 9.87
N GLN A 40 -11.43 4.90 10.11
CA GLN A 40 -12.76 5.50 10.18
C GLN A 40 -13.10 6.32 8.93
N ILE A 41 -12.09 6.92 8.30
CA ILE A 41 -12.26 7.90 7.22
C ILE A 41 -11.43 7.47 6.02
N ALA A 42 -12.10 7.31 4.87
CA ALA A 42 -11.44 7.13 3.58
C ALA A 42 -11.02 8.48 2.99
N ASP A 43 -9.97 8.47 2.17
CA ASP A 43 -9.55 9.58 1.33
C ASP A 43 -9.81 9.28 -0.15
N LEU A 44 -9.54 10.26 -1.03
CA LEU A 44 -9.77 10.10 -2.48
C LEU A 44 -8.99 8.91 -3.08
N THR A 45 -7.82 8.58 -2.55
CA THR A 45 -7.02 7.44 -3.02
C THR A 45 -7.75 6.14 -2.68
N ILE A 46 -8.20 6.00 -1.43
CA ILE A 46 -8.93 4.82 -0.98
C ILE A 46 -10.29 4.70 -1.67
N THR A 47 -11.02 5.80 -1.90
CA THR A 47 -12.26 5.78 -2.67
C THR A 47 -12.05 5.24 -4.09
N LYS A 48 -10.96 5.66 -4.77
CA LYS A 48 -10.61 5.11 -6.10
C LYS A 48 -10.27 3.63 -6.05
N VAL A 49 -9.50 3.20 -5.04
CA VAL A 49 -9.15 1.79 -4.82
C VAL A 49 -10.42 0.95 -4.62
N MET A 50 -11.34 1.39 -3.76
CA MET A 50 -12.61 0.70 -3.52
C MET A 50 -13.45 0.57 -4.78
N GLY A 51 -13.55 1.64 -5.58
CA GLY A 51 -14.28 1.61 -6.85
C GLY A 51 -13.64 0.66 -7.87
N PHE A 52 -12.31 0.63 -7.95
CA PHE A 52 -11.60 -0.33 -8.80
C PHE A 52 -11.81 -1.77 -8.31
N ALA A 53 -11.66 -2.01 -7.01
CA ALA A 53 -11.84 -3.30 -6.37
C ALA A 53 -13.24 -3.87 -6.67
N GLU A 54 -14.29 -3.09 -6.40
CA GLU A 54 -15.67 -3.51 -6.62
C GLU A 54 -15.97 -3.86 -8.08
N ARG A 55 -15.52 -3.03 -9.03
CA ARG A 55 -15.74 -3.30 -10.47
C ARG A 55 -14.99 -4.54 -10.98
N ASN A 56 -13.98 -5.01 -10.27
CA ASN A 56 -13.19 -6.19 -10.62
C ASN A 56 -13.48 -7.40 -9.70
N GLY A 57 -14.61 -7.37 -8.99
CA GLY A 57 -15.10 -8.50 -8.18
C GLY A 57 -14.27 -8.75 -6.91
N PHE A 58 -13.64 -7.73 -6.36
CA PHE A 58 -13.00 -7.78 -5.05
C PHE A 58 -13.94 -7.19 -3.99
N ASP A 59 -13.97 -7.80 -2.81
CA ASP A 59 -14.83 -7.41 -1.68
C ASP A 59 -14.05 -6.79 -0.50
N GLY A 60 -12.72 -6.82 -0.57
CA GLY A 60 -11.81 -6.14 0.35
C GLY A 60 -10.54 -5.62 -0.34
N PHE A 61 -9.67 -4.98 0.43
CA PHE A 61 -8.39 -4.51 -0.08
C PHE A 61 -7.31 -4.48 1.00
N ILE A 62 -6.05 -4.50 0.58
CA ILE A 62 -4.87 -4.22 1.40
C ILE A 62 -4.11 -3.08 0.72
N MET A 63 -4.16 -1.88 1.30
CA MET A 63 -3.41 -0.73 0.81
C MET A 63 -2.06 -0.65 1.52
N LEU A 64 -1.00 -0.81 0.73
CA LEU A 64 0.40 -0.75 1.13
C LEU A 64 1.09 0.38 0.36
N ASN A 65 2.30 0.77 0.79
CA ASN A 65 3.04 1.86 0.18
C ASN A 65 4.53 1.56 0.08
N LEU A 66 5.20 2.14 -0.92
CA LEU A 66 6.65 2.03 -1.08
C LEU A 66 7.41 2.60 0.13
N TYR A 67 6.85 3.64 0.77
CA TYR A 67 7.38 4.25 1.99
C TYR A 67 6.23 4.66 2.92
N PRO A 68 6.32 4.47 4.26
CA PRO A 68 5.16 4.60 5.15
C PRO A 68 4.92 6.03 5.65
N GLN A 69 5.79 7.00 5.37
CA GLN A 69 5.59 8.39 5.83
C GLN A 69 4.29 8.96 5.27
N ARG A 70 3.42 9.42 6.17
CA ARG A 70 2.14 9.99 5.80
C ARG A 70 2.33 11.40 5.25
N CYS A 71 1.89 11.62 4.02
CA CYS A 71 1.98 12.92 3.37
C CYS A 71 0.98 13.05 2.21
N THR A 72 0.15 14.09 2.22
CA THR A 72 -0.80 14.34 1.13
C THR A 72 -0.10 14.74 -0.17
N ASN A 73 0.99 15.51 -0.07
CA ASN A 73 1.83 15.86 -1.21
C ASN A 73 3.13 15.04 -1.18
N PRO A 74 3.34 14.07 -2.10
CA PRO A 74 4.56 13.27 -2.15
C PRO A 74 5.86 14.09 -2.30
N GLU A 75 5.79 15.33 -2.78
CA GLU A 75 6.96 16.22 -2.84
C GLU A 75 7.47 16.63 -1.45
N SER A 76 6.64 16.50 -0.41
CA SER A 76 6.99 16.81 0.98
C SER A 76 7.54 15.59 1.73
N LEU A 77 7.71 14.45 1.08
CA LEU A 77 8.41 13.30 1.67
C LEU A 77 9.82 13.68 2.11
N ASP A 78 10.33 13.01 3.14
CA ASP A 78 11.70 13.25 3.59
C ASP A 78 12.68 12.99 2.44
N LYS A 79 13.76 13.77 2.42
CA LYS A 79 14.80 13.66 1.37
C LYS A 79 15.57 12.35 1.51
N GLU A 80 15.79 11.93 2.75
CA GLU A 80 16.48 10.70 3.11
C GLU A 80 15.50 9.70 3.74
N ILE A 81 15.85 8.43 3.64
CA ILE A 81 15.03 7.35 4.18
C ILE A 81 15.30 7.15 5.67
N ASP A 82 14.23 7.04 6.47
CA ASP A 82 14.33 6.48 7.81
C ASP A 82 14.41 4.95 7.70
N LYS A 83 15.56 4.39 8.09
CA LYS A 83 15.85 2.96 7.98
C LYS A 83 14.97 2.10 8.89
N GLU A 84 14.62 2.58 10.08
CA GLU A 84 13.76 1.82 11.00
C GLU A 84 12.31 1.82 10.52
N LEU A 85 11.81 2.96 10.01
CA LEU A 85 10.50 3.00 9.38
C LEU A 85 10.44 2.10 8.16
N GLN A 86 11.48 2.10 7.32
CA GLN A 86 11.55 1.22 6.16
C GLN A 86 11.57 -0.25 6.54
N ARG A 87 12.36 -0.63 7.56
CA ARG A 87 12.43 -2.01 8.06
C ARG A 87 11.06 -2.49 8.52
N LYS A 88 10.35 -1.67 9.32
CA LYS A 88 8.98 -1.95 9.77
C LYS A 88 7.99 -2.03 8.61
N ASN A 89 8.15 -1.17 7.59
CA ASN A 89 7.29 -1.19 6.41
C ASN A 89 7.41 -2.51 5.65
N LEU A 90 8.63 -2.97 5.36
CA LEU A 90 8.87 -4.25 4.69
C LEU A 90 8.37 -5.43 5.51
N GLU A 91 8.52 -5.37 6.84
CA GLU A 91 7.98 -6.37 7.75
C GLU A 91 6.45 -6.45 7.68
N VAL A 92 5.75 -5.30 7.70
CA VAL A 92 4.29 -5.28 7.56
C VAL A 92 3.86 -5.77 6.18
N ILE A 93 4.53 -5.36 5.10
CA ILE A 93 4.23 -5.86 3.75
C ILE A 93 4.35 -7.38 3.71
N ARG A 94 5.47 -7.94 4.19
CA ARG A 94 5.69 -9.39 4.25
C ARG A 94 4.59 -10.10 5.04
N LEU A 95 4.22 -9.60 6.22
CA LEU A 95 3.16 -10.22 7.04
C LEU A 95 1.75 -10.05 6.46
N SER A 96 1.51 -8.99 5.68
CA SER A 96 0.20 -8.72 5.09
C SER A 96 -0.09 -9.53 3.83
N VAL A 97 0.94 -9.81 3.01
CA VAL A 97 0.74 -10.45 1.69
C VAL A 97 1.68 -11.61 1.40
N GLY A 98 2.66 -11.88 2.26
CA GLY A 98 3.72 -12.87 2.04
C GLY A 98 3.27 -14.33 2.07
N ASP A 99 2.06 -14.63 2.55
CA ASP A 99 1.49 -15.98 2.51
C ASP A 99 0.30 -16.08 1.53
N MET A 100 -0.03 -14.99 0.84
CA MET A 100 -1.13 -14.95 -0.13
C MET A 100 -0.66 -15.50 -1.49
N LYS A 101 -1.08 -16.72 -1.82
CA LYS A 101 -0.83 -17.31 -3.14
C LYS A 101 -1.66 -16.61 -4.21
N GLU A 102 -1.05 -16.37 -5.37
CA GLU A 102 -1.72 -15.84 -6.57
C GLU A 102 -2.47 -14.51 -6.33
N SER A 103 -1.99 -13.71 -5.39
CA SER A 103 -2.58 -12.40 -5.08
C SER A 103 -2.57 -11.48 -6.31
N ILE A 104 -3.66 -10.75 -6.51
CA ILE A 104 -3.71 -9.71 -7.55
C ILE A 104 -3.22 -8.40 -6.92
N ILE A 105 -2.12 -7.90 -7.46
CA ILE A 105 -1.42 -6.72 -6.95
C ILE A 105 -1.50 -5.58 -7.97
N LEU A 106 -2.12 -4.47 -7.59
CA LEU A 106 -2.17 -3.24 -8.36
C LEU A 106 -1.04 -2.29 -7.97
N LEU A 107 -0.23 -1.86 -8.93
CA LEU A 107 0.89 -0.95 -8.75
C LEU A 107 0.46 0.49 -9.12
N GLY A 108 0.15 1.31 -8.12
CA GLY A 108 -0.43 2.64 -8.28
C GLY A 108 0.54 3.81 -8.04
N PHE A 109 1.82 3.66 -8.36
CA PHE A 109 2.83 4.69 -8.04
C PHE A 109 3.26 5.59 -9.20
N GLY A 110 3.05 5.19 -10.46
CA GLY A 110 3.35 6.01 -11.65
C GLY A 110 4.76 6.64 -11.63
N ASP A 111 4.88 7.86 -12.17
CA ASP A 111 6.14 8.61 -12.23
C ASP A 111 6.58 9.21 -10.89
N THR A 112 5.72 9.21 -9.88
CA THR A 112 5.98 9.76 -8.54
C THR A 112 7.17 9.07 -7.86
N ILE A 113 7.50 7.84 -8.25
CA ILE A 113 8.72 7.16 -7.79
C ILE A 113 10.01 7.91 -8.12
N ASN A 114 9.96 8.84 -9.08
CA ASN A 114 11.11 9.65 -9.46
C ASN A 114 11.39 10.82 -8.51
N LEU A 115 10.47 11.15 -7.60
CA LEU A 115 10.62 12.28 -6.66
C LEU A 115 11.75 12.08 -5.64
N ARG A 116 12.10 10.84 -5.32
CA ARG A 116 13.14 10.51 -4.34
C ARG A 116 14.00 9.34 -4.84
N PRO A 117 15.35 9.42 -4.72
CA PRO A 117 16.23 8.32 -5.11
C PRO A 117 15.89 6.98 -4.42
N TYR A 118 15.47 7.03 -3.15
CA TYR A 118 15.12 5.82 -2.42
C TYR A 118 13.84 5.16 -2.94
N LEU A 119 12.88 5.89 -3.51
CA LEU A 119 11.64 5.30 -4.04
C LEU A 119 11.88 4.42 -5.26
N LYS A 120 12.81 4.82 -6.15
CA LYS A 120 13.12 4.09 -7.39
C LYS A 120 13.53 2.63 -7.17
N ARG A 121 14.15 2.32 -6.03
CA ARG A 121 14.64 0.96 -5.72
C ARG A 121 13.59 0.08 -5.02
N ARG A 122 12.52 0.68 -4.45
CA ARG A 122 11.53 -0.04 -3.64
C ARG A 122 10.67 -1.04 -4.41
N PRO A 123 10.19 -0.74 -5.62
CA PRO A 123 9.39 -1.71 -6.37
C PRO A 123 10.14 -3.02 -6.58
N LYS A 124 11.44 -2.98 -6.92
CA LYS A 124 12.24 -4.18 -7.12
C LYS A 124 12.32 -5.03 -5.84
N GLU A 125 12.60 -4.39 -4.70
CA GLU A 125 12.70 -5.07 -3.40
C GLU A 125 11.38 -5.76 -3.01
N ILE A 126 10.25 -5.10 -3.24
CA ILE A 126 8.92 -5.66 -2.97
C ILE A 126 8.59 -6.80 -3.94
N ILE A 127 8.90 -6.64 -5.23
CA ILE A 127 8.68 -7.69 -6.24
C ILE A 127 9.50 -8.92 -5.92
N ASP A 128 10.80 -8.77 -5.64
CA ASP A 128 11.68 -9.89 -5.29
C ASP A 128 11.17 -10.62 -4.04
N MET A 129 10.72 -9.88 -3.02
CA MET A 129 10.19 -10.44 -1.78
C MET A 129 8.89 -11.24 -2.00
N LEU A 130 8.03 -10.82 -2.94
CA LEU A 130 6.73 -11.45 -3.16
C LEU A 130 6.73 -12.47 -4.30
N ALA A 131 7.77 -12.51 -5.12
CA ALA A 131 7.91 -13.43 -6.25
C ALA A 131 7.67 -14.91 -5.90
N PRO A 132 8.12 -15.44 -4.73
CA PRO A 132 7.86 -16.83 -4.36
C PRO A 132 6.37 -17.22 -4.28
N ASN A 133 5.45 -16.25 -4.13
CA ASN A 133 4.01 -16.48 -4.01
C ASN A 133 3.24 -16.39 -5.33
N ASN A 134 3.95 -16.23 -6.45
CA ASN A 134 3.39 -16.11 -7.80
C ASN A 134 2.26 -15.04 -7.93
N PRO A 135 2.47 -13.79 -7.48
CA PRO A 135 1.45 -12.75 -7.59
C PRO A 135 1.19 -12.34 -9.05
N GLN A 136 -0.04 -11.92 -9.32
CA GLN A 136 -0.42 -11.32 -10.60
C GLN A 136 -0.31 -9.79 -10.51
N TRP A 137 0.67 -9.23 -11.21
CA TRP A 137 0.90 -7.78 -11.24
C TRP A 137 -0.04 -7.08 -12.25
N LYS A 138 -0.65 -5.98 -11.81
CA LYS A 138 -1.47 -5.07 -12.61
C LYS A 138 -0.92 -3.64 -12.47
N MET A 139 -0.98 -2.87 -13.55
CA MET A 139 -0.60 -1.45 -13.59
C MET A 139 -1.83 -0.59 -13.86
#